data_AF-A0A7C7VPF0-F1
#
_entry.id   AF-A0A7C7VPF0-F1
#
_cell.length_a   1.000
_cell.length_b   1.000
_cell.length_c   1.000
_cell.angle_alpha   90.00
_cell.angle_beta   90.00
_cell.angle_gamma   90.00
#
_symmetry.space_group_name_H-M   'P 1'
#
loop_
_entity.id
_entity.type
_entity.pdbx_description
1 polymer ?
#
loop_
_entity_poly.entity_id
_entity_poly.type
_entity_poly.pdbx_seq_one_letter_code
_entity_poly.pdbx_strand_id
1 'polypeptide(L)' 'MIFDFNAYLGNYPFRRIKYNSPKKLVNLMDRVGVNKALVSRFEGVFYKNWLEANRMLIEDIKIKNPNTTERFMMCLA' A
#
# COMPACT_ATOMS: atom_id res chain seq x y z
N MET A 1 5.74 17.32 -8.75
CA MET A 1 5.07 16.53 -7.70
C MET A 1 4.44 15.32 -8.38
N ILE A 2 4.89 14.10 -8.06
CA ILE A 2 4.41 12.87 -8.71
C ILE A 2 3.40 12.16 -7.82
N PHE A 3 2.27 11.78 -8.42
CA PHE A 3 1.25 10.95 -7.80
C PHE A 3 1.18 9.62 -8.54
N ASP A 4 1.36 8.52 -7.81
CA ASP A 4 1.16 7.18 -8.34
C ASP A 4 -0.28 6.74 -8.04
N PHE A 5 -1.05 6.37 -9.06
CA PHE A 5 -2.44 5.93 -8.88
C PHE A 5 -2.56 4.40 -8.77
N ASN A 6 -1.46 3.66 -8.91
CA ASN A 6 -1.49 2.21 -9.00
C ASN A 6 -0.35 1.56 -8.19
N ALA A 7 -0.44 1.68 -6.87
CA ALA A 7 0.49 1.03 -5.94
C ALA A 7 -0.19 -0.05 -5.11
N TYR A 8 0.58 -1.08 -4.75
CA TYR A 8 0.07 -2.21 -3.96
C TYR A 8 0.98 -2.51 -2.77
N LEU A 9 0.34 -2.91 -1.66
CA LEU A 9 1.00 -3.51 -0.49
C LEU A 9 0.50 -4.93 -0.26
N GLY A 10 1.29 -5.73 0.45
CA GLY A 10 0.97 -7.13 0.72
C GLY A 10 1.60 -8.08 -0.30
N ASN A 11 1.14 -9.32 -0.27
CA ASN A 11 1.78 -10.44 -0.94
C ASN A 11 1.03 -10.88 -2.19
N TYR A 12 1.80 -11.40 -3.14
CA TYR A 12 1.28 -12.16 -4.26
C TYR A 12 1.51 -13.65 -4.00
N PRO A 13 0.50 -14.51 -4.22
CA PRO A 13 0.57 -15.91 -3.79
C PRO A 13 1.68 -16.72 -4.49
N PHE A 14 2.04 -16.34 -5.71
CA PHE A 14 2.99 -17.11 -6.54
C PHE A 14 4.38 -16.49 -6.64
N ARG A 15 4.62 -15.33 -6.00
CA ARG A 15 5.91 -14.64 -6.07
C ARG A 15 6.12 -13.69 -4.90
N ARG A 16 7.36 -13.65 -4.39
CA ARG A 16 7.79 -12.61 -3.44
C ARG A 16 7.85 -11.24 -4.11
N ILE A 17 7.01 -10.32 -3.66
CA ILE A 17 6.95 -8.94 -4.14
C ILE A 17 7.97 -8.08 -3.39
N LYS A 18 8.72 -7.26 -4.13
CA LYS A 18 9.63 -6.27 -3.54
C LYS A 18 8.83 -5.11 -2.99
N TYR A 19 9.32 -4.47 -1.93
CA TYR A 19 8.69 -3.30 -1.32
C TYR A 19 7.25 -3.50 -0.80
N ASN A 20 6.91 -4.74 -0.45
CA ASN A 20 5.57 -5.17 0.00
C ASN A 20 5.15 -4.70 1.42
N SER A 21 5.89 -3.78 2.05
CA SER A 21 5.55 -3.23 3.36
C SER A 21 5.51 -1.71 3.30
N PRO A 22 4.69 -1.05 4.15
CA PRO A 22 4.55 0.41 4.16
C PRO A 22 5.87 1.16 4.13
N LYS A 23 6.79 0.82 5.05
CA LYS A 23 8.12 1.43 5.14
C LYS A 23 8.95 1.25 3.86
N LYS A 24 8.93 0.05 3.27
CA LYS A 24 9.72 -0.22 2.07
C LYS A 24 9.15 0.52 0.85
N LEU A 25 7.82 0.64 0.75
CA LEU A 25 7.17 1.40 -0.32
C LEU A 25 7.46 2.90 -0.20
N VAL A 26 7.39 3.50 1.00
CA VAL A 26 7.77 4.90 1.22
C VAL A 26 9.24 5.14 0.81
N ASN A 27 10.16 4.26 1.23
CA ASN A 27 11.57 4.39 0.84
C ASN A 27 11.77 4.29 -0.69
N LEU A 28 10.96 3.50 -1.39
CA LEU A 28 10.98 3.45 -2.85
C LEU A 28 10.46 4.77 -3.43
N MET A 29 9.32 5.25 -2.93
CA MET A 29 8.73 6.52 -3.35
C MET A 29 9.72 7.68 -3.21
N ASP A 30 10.45 7.77 -2.10
CA ASP A 30 11.48 8.80 -1.89
C ASP A 30 12.63 8.68 -2.91
N ARG A 31 13.04 7.46 -3.24
CA ARG A 31 14.11 7.20 -4.22
C ARG A 31 13.72 7.63 -5.64
N VAL A 32 12.46 7.45 -6.01
CA VAL A 32 11.97 7.71 -7.38
C VAL A 32 11.22 9.04 -7.52
N GLY A 33 11.11 9.81 -6.43
CA GLY A 33 10.47 11.13 -6.43
C GLY A 33 8.93 11.12 -6.41
N VAL A 34 8.30 10.03 -5.95
CA VAL A 34 6.83 9.94 -5.79
C VAL A 34 6.39 10.59 -4.48
N ASN A 35 5.51 11.59 -4.56
CA ASN A 35 5.03 12.32 -3.39
C ASN A 35 3.87 11.61 -2.71
N LYS A 36 2.88 11.12 -3.46
CA LYS A 36 1.76 10.37 -2.89
C LYS A 36 1.41 9.18 -3.79
N ALA A 37 0.87 8.14 -3.19
CA ALA A 37 0.45 6.94 -3.91
C ALA A 37 -0.95 6.52 -3.48
N LEU A 38 -1.82 6.18 -4.45
CA LEU A 38 -3.05 5.44 -4.20
C LEU A 38 -2.68 3.98 -3.99
N VAL A 39 -2.83 3.49 -2.76
CA VAL A 39 -2.39 2.17 -2.35
C VAL A 39 -3.58 1.27 -2.10
N SER A 40 -3.55 0.07 -2.69
CA SER A 40 -4.50 -1.01 -2.44
C SER A 40 -3.80 -2.23 -1.85
N ARG A 41 -4.57 -3.10 -1.18
CA ARG A 41 -4.05 -4.38 -0.73
C ARG A 41 -4.07 -5.39 -1.86
N PHE A 42 -2.92 -5.98 -2.18
CA PHE A 42 -2.80 -6.92 -3.30
C PHE A 42 -3.69 -8.14 -3.09
N GLU A 43 -3.75 -8.69 -1.87
CA GLU A 43 -4.54 -9.88 -1.56
C GLU A 43 -6.04 -9.71 -1.84
N GLY A 44 -6.55 -8.47 -1.90
CA GLY A 44 -7.96 -8.18 -2.20
C GLY A 44 -8.44 -8.74 -3.54
N VAL A 45 -7.54 -8.92 -4.51
CA VAL A 45 -7.87 -9.54 -5.81
C VAL A 45 -8.25 -11.03 -5.66
N PHE A 46 -7.81 -11.68 -4.60
CA PHE A 46 -8.06 -13.11 -4.35
C PHE A 46 -9.16 -13.35 -3.32
N TYR A 47 -9.62 -12.32 -2.62
CA TYR A 47 -10.60 -12.46 -1.56
C TYR A 47 -12.01 -12.33 -2.11
N LYS A 48 -12.92 -13.21 -1.64
CA LYS A 48 -14.36 -13.06 -1.89
C LYS A 48 -14.89 -11.74 -1.32
N ASN A 49 -14.36 -11.32 -0.17
CA ASN A 49 -14.67 -10.04 0.47
C ASN A 49 -13.46 -9.11 0.42
N TRP A 50 -13.46 -8.16 -0.52
CA TRP A 50 -12.39 -7.19 -0.70
C TRP A 50 -12.24 -6.23 0.50
N LEU A 51 -13.31 -6.01 1.27
CA LEU A 51 -13.28 -5.11 2.44
C LEU A 51 -12.32 -5.64 3.51
N GLU A 52 -12.15 -6.96 3.59
CA GLU A 52 -11.19 -7.57 4.52
C GLU A 52 -9.75 -7.18 4.18
N ALA A 53 -9.41 -7.14 2.90
CA ALA A 53 -8.09 -6.70 2.45
C ALA A 53 -7.87 -5.20 2.77
N ASN A 54 -8.92 -4.38 2.69
CA ASN A 54 -8.86 -2.97 3.09
C ASN A 54 -8.63 -2.81 4.61
N ARG A 55 -9.28 -3.61 5.45
CA ARG A 55 -9.02 -3.60 6.90
C ARG A 55 -7.57 -3.94 7.21
N MET A 56 -7.05 -5.00 6.60
CA MET A 56 -5.64 -5.39 6.74
C MET A 56 -4.69 -4.27 6.30
N LEU A 57 -5.00 -3.55 5.23
CA LEU A 57 -4.20 -2.41 4.77
C LEU A 57 -4.17 -1.28 5.80
N ILE A 58 -5.34 -0.94 6.36
CA ILE A 58 -5.47 0.10 7.38
C ILE A 58 -4.66 -0.26 8.62
N GLU A 59 -4.72 -1.53 9.07
CA GLU A 59 -3.94 -2.02 10.19
C GLU A 59 -2.43 -1.92 9.93
N ASP A 60 -1.98 -2.37 8.75
CA ASP A 60 -0.56 -2.31 8.39
C ASP A 60 0.00 -0.88 8.37
N ILE A 61 -0.83 0.10 7.98
CA ILE A 61 -0.45 1.52 7.91
C ILE A 61 -0.48 2.18 9.29
N LYS A 62 -1.56 2.00 10.06
CA LYS A 62 -1.74 2.62 11.38
C LYS A 62 -0.68 2.17 12.39
N ILE A 63 -0.26 0.91 12.32
CA ILE A 63 0.65 0.32 13.30
C ILE A 63 2.11 0.80 13.11
N LYS A 64 2.49 1.38 11.95
CA LYS A 64 3.92 1.43 11.56
C LYS A 64 4.54 2.80 11.25
N ASN A 65 3.80 3.88 10.98
CA ASN A 65 4.40 5.25 10.92
C ASN A 65 3.35 6.36 10.69
N PRO A 66 3.43 7.53 11.36
CA PRO A 66 2.56 8.69 11.08
C PRO A 66 2.72 9.23 9.65
N ASN A 67 3.96 9.27 9.14
CA ASN A 67 4.26 9.77 7.80
C ASN A 67 3.60 8.96 6.69
N THR A 68 3.25 7.70 6.94
CA THR A 68 2.63 6.85 5.93
C THR A 68 1.23 7.31 5.56
N THR A 69 0.47 7.82 6.55
CA THR A 69 -0.92 8.28 6.38
C THR A 69 -1.00 9.52 5.48
N GLU A 70 0.04 10.35 5.44
CA GLU A 70 0.11 11.53 4.58
C GLU A 70 0.54 11.21 3.14
N ARG A 71 1.28 10.10 2.97
CA ARG A 71 1.87 9.65 1.69
C ARG A 71 0.97 8.67 0.95
N PHE A 72 0.20 7.85 1.67
CA PHE A 72 -0.70 6.86 1.08
C PHE A 72 -2.13 7.39 1.06
N MET A 73 -2.66 7.54 -0.14
CA MET A 73 -4.08 7.70 -0.40
C MET A 73 -4.68 6.29 -0.42
N MET A 74 -5.75 6.04 0.31
CA MET A 74 -6.39 4.71 0.35
C MET A 74 -7.76 4.80 -0.29
N CYS A 75 -8.15 3.73 -0.98
CA CYS A 75 -9.51 3.57 -1.45
C CYS A 75 -10.38 3.10 -0.26
N LEU A 76 -10.87 4.07 0.53
CA LEU A 76 -11.89 3.86 1.55
C LEU A 76 -13.26 3.99 0.87
N ALA A 77 -13.76 2.88 0.32
CA ALA A 77 -15.15 2.76 -0.12
C ALA A 77 -15.91 1.88 0.87
#